data_AF-A0A1G2SFD2-F1
#
_entry.id   AF-A0A1G2SFD2-F1
#
_cell.length_a   1.000
_cell.length_b   1.000
_cell.length_c   1.000
_cell.angle_alpha   90.00
_cell.angle_beta   90.00
_cell.angle_gamma   90.00
#
_symmetry.space_group_name_H-M   'P 1'
#
loop_
_entity.id
_entity.type
_entity.pdbx_description
1 polymer ?
#
loop_
_entity_poly.entity_id
_entity_poly.type
_entity_poly.pdbx_seq_one_letter_code
_entity_poly.pdbx_strand_id
1 'polypeptide(L)'
;MSEHDVITQLAGQCLNEKGQEAVADLLLENKVDIAKIYVLGAIDALWSKKQISDSEASEAYRALKIDPEEASKLRQSSPRWK
;
A
#
# COMPACT_ATOMS: atom_id res chain seq x y z
N MET A 1 -0.42 -11.53 -13.65
CA MET A 1 0.45 -10.94 -12.62
C MET A 1 0.21 -11.67 -11.31
N SER A 2 1.29 -12.08 -10.65
CA SER A 2 1.22 -12.62 -9.30
C SER A 2 0.97 -11.50 -8.28
N GLU A 3 0.54 -11.86 -7.08
CA GLU A 3 0.34 -10.88 -6.00
C GLU A 3 1.65 -10.17 -5.61
N HIS A 4 2.78 -10.88 -5.69
CA HIS A 4 4.10 -10.31 -5.44
C HIS A 4 4.47 -9.27 -6.50
N ASP A 5 4.12 -9.50 -7.77
CA ASP A 5 4.37 -8.54 -8.86
C ASP A 5 3.60 -7.24 -8.63
N VAL A 6 2.33 -7.35 -8.19
CA VAL A 6 1.49 -6.18 -7.90
C VAL A 6 2.08 -5.35 -6.75
N ILE A 7 2.46 -6.01 -5.65
CA ILE A 7 3.04 -5.34 -4.48
C ILE A 7 4.37 -4.65 -4.86
N THR A 8 5.21 -5.33 -5.65
CA THR A 8 6.49 -4.78 -6.11
C THR A 8 6.29 -3.59 -7.04
N GLN A 9 5.31 -3.66 -7.95
CA GLN A 9 4.99 -2.55 -8.85
C GLN A 9 4.50 -1.32 -8.08
N LEU A 10 3.57 -1.50 -7.13
CA LEU A 10 3.06 -0.41 -6.30
C LEU A 10 4.13 0.16 -5.38
N ALA A 11 5.02 -0.68 -4.84
CA ALA A 11 6.18 -0.23 -4.10
C ALA A 11 7.09 0.65 -4.96
N GLY A 12 7.34 0.27 -6.22
CA GLY A 12 8.11 1.07 -7.16
C GLY A 12 7.51 2.44 -7.45
N GLN A 13 6.18 2.56 -7.40
CA GLN A 13 5.45 3.81 -7.63
C GLN A 13 5.37 4.69 -6.38
N CYS A 14 5.31 4.08 -5.18
CA CYS A 14 4.96 4.80 -3.96
C CYS A 14 6.12 4.96 -2.96
N LEU A 15 7.17 4.17 -3.08
CA LEU A 15 8.29 4.11 -2.14
C LEU A 15 9.61 4.52 -2.79
N ASN A 16 10.52 5.05 -1.97
CA ASN A 16 11.92 5.23 -2.36
C ASN A 16 12.68 3.90 -2.35
N GLU A 17 13.92 3.89 -2.82
CA GLU A 17 14.77 2.68 -2.93
C GLU A 17 14.79 1.86 -1.63
N LYS A 18 14.98 2.51 -0.48
CA LYS A 18 14.98 1.82 0.83
C LYS A 18 13.63 1.17 1.18
N GLY A 19 12.53 1.83 0.83
CA GLY A 19 11.19 1.26 1.02
C GLY A 19 10.93 0.08 0.08
N GLN A 20 11.43 0.15 -1.16
CA GLN A 20 11.35 -0.94 -2.13
C GLN A 20 12.16 -2.15 -1.68
N GLU A 21 13.38 -1.95 -1.17
CA GLU A 21 14.21 -3.00 -0.57
C GLU A 21 13.49 -3.68 0.61
N ALA A 22 12.92 -2.88 1.53
CA ALA A 22 12.18 -3.43 2.66
C ALA A 22 10.96 -4.28 2.22
N VAL A 23 10.25 -3.86 1.18
CA VAL A 23 9.14 -4.65 0.61
C VAL A 23 9.66 -5.94 -0.04
N ALA A 24 10.76 -5.87 -0.78
CA ALA A 24 11.38 -7.04 -1.40
C ALA A 24 11.81 -8.07 -0.35
N ASP A 25 12.44 -7.64 0.74
CA ASP A 25 12.83 -8.50 1.86
C ASP A 25 11.61 -9.18 2.50
N LEU A 26 10.54 -8.41 2.75
CA LEU A 26 9.29 -8.96 3.29
C LEU A 26 8.66 -10.00 2.35
N LEU A 27 8.71 -9.79 1.04
CA LEU A 27 8.22 -10.75 0.05
C LEU A 27 9.09 -12.01 -0.01
N LEU A 28 10.42 -11.88 0.10
CA LEU A 28 11.35 -13.02 0.19
C LEU A 28 11.11 -13.86 1.45
N GLU A 29 10.78 -13.20 2.56
CA GLU A 29 10.39 -13.86 3.82
C GLU A 29 8.93 -14.39 3.81
N ASN A 30 8.22 -14.29 2.68
CA ASN A 30 6.81 -14.68 2.53
C ASN A 30 5.85 -13.94 3.48
N LYS A 31 6.23 -12.75 3.94
CA LYS A 31 5.44 -11.83 4.79
C LYS A 31 4.59 -10.88 3.93
N VAL A 32 3.79 -11.47 3.03
CA VAL A 32 3.03 -10.74 2.00
C VAL A 32 2.08 -9.71 2.61
N ASP A 33 1.39 -10.05 3.70
CA ASP A 33 0.45 -9.12 4.34
C ASP A 33 1.14 -7.89 4.94
N ILE A 34 2.35 -8.07 5.49
CA ILE A 34 3.15 -6.98 6.02
C ILE A 34 3.63 -6.07 4.88
N ALA A 35 4.06 -6.67 3.76
CA ALA A 35 4.44 -5.92 2.57
C ALA A 35 3.26 -5.09 2.02
N LYS A 36 2.05 -5.67 1.98
CA LYS A 36 0.82 -4.94 1.60
C LYS A 36 0.53 -3.76 2.52
N ILE A 37 0.62 -3.94 3.84
CA ILE A 37 0.39 -2.86 4.83
C ILE A 37 1.42 -1.75 4.65
N TYR A 38 2.68 -2.11 4.38
CA TYR A 38 3.75 -1.13 4.18
C TYR A 38 3.50 -0.26 2.93
N VAL A 39 3.15 -0.90 1.81
CA VAL A 39 2.80 -0.20 0.57
C VAL A 39 1.51 0.62 0.72
N LEU A 40 0.51 0.09 1.42
CA LEU A 40 -0.73 0.80 1.74
C LEU A 40 -0.45 2.10 2.50
N GLY A 41 0.40 2.05 3.53
CA GLY A 41 0.78 3.22 4.29
C GLY A 41 1.47 4.29 3.44
N ALA A 42 2.23 3.88 2.42
CA ALA A 42 2.83 4.82 1.47
C ALA A 42 1.78 5.46 0.55
N ILE A 43 0.87 4.67 -0.01
CA ILE A 43 -0.25 5.16 -0.83
C ILE A 43 -1.08 6.17 -0.04
N ASP A 44 -1.46 5.82 1.19
CA ASP A 44 -2.20 6.68 2.11
C ASP A 44 -1.47 8.01 2.38
N ALA A 45 -0.16 7.96 2.59
CA ALA A 45 0.65 9.16 2.82
C ALA A 45 0.73 10.06 1.57
N LEU A 46 0.85 9.47 0.37
CA LEU A 46 0.85 10.21 -0.89
C LEU A 46 -0.51 10.85 -1.16
N TRP A 47 -1.58 10.10 -0.91
CA TRP A 47 -2.95 10.57 -1.06
C TRP A 47 -3.28 11.72 -0.10
N SER A 48 -2.92 11.58 1.17
CA SER A 48 -3.07 12.64 2.19
C SER A 48 -2.32 13.93 1.80
N LYS A 49 -1.17 13.79 1.15
CA LYS A 49 -0.38 14.91 0.61
C LYS A 49 -0.89 15.42 -0.75
N LYS A 50 -1.98 14.86 -1.29
CA LYS A 50 -2.54 15.15 -2.61
C LYS A 50 -1.54 14.97 -3.76
N GLN A 51 -0.59 14.05 -3.60
CA GLN A 51 0.37 13.70 -4.65
C GLN A 51 -0.19 12.67 -5.63
N ILE A 52 -1.20 11.92 -5.21
CA ILE A 52 -2.00 11.02 -6.05
C ILE A 52 -3.48 11.37 -5.89
N SER A 53 -4.25 11.11 -6.94
CA SER A 53 -5.70 11.32 -6.98
C SER A 53 -6.47 10.23 -6.24
N ASP A 54 -7.74 10.53 -5.91
CA ASP A 54 -8.67 9.55 -5.33
C ASP A 54 -8.85 8.30 -6.20
N SER A 55 -8.75 8.47 -7.53
CA SER A 55 -8.84 7.36 -8.49
C SER A 55 -7.61 6.45 -8.41
N GLU A 56 -6.41 7.04 -8.41
CA GLU A 56 -5.15 6.28 -8.30
C GLU A 56 -5.05 5.54 -6.96
N ALA A 57 -5.43 6.20 -5.85
CA ALA A 57 -5.49 5.55 -4.55
C ALA A 57 -6.50 4.39 -4.54
N SER A 58 -7.69 4.58 -5.13
CA SER A 58 -8.72 3.55 -5.21
C SER A 58 -8.30 2.35 -6.06
N GLU A 59 -7.61 2.59 -7.18
CA GLU A 59 -7.04 1.53 -8.02
C GLU A 59 -5.96 0.75 -7.27
N ALA A 60 -5.09 1.44 -6.54
CA ALA A 60 -4.04 0.81 -5.75
C ALA A 60 -4.61 -0.08 -4.62
N TYR A 61 -5.67 0.36 -3.93
CA TYR A 61 -6.34 -0.47 -2.92
C TYR A 61 -6.95 -1.73 -3.53
N ARG A 62 -7.62 -1.60 -4.68
CA ARG A 62 -8.18 -2.74 -5.42
C ARG A 62 -7.10 -3.71 -5.88
N ALA A 63 -5.97 -3.19 -6.37
CA ALA A 63 -4.84 -3.99 -6.81
C ALA A 63 -4.24 -4.81 -5.65
N LEU A 64 -4.17 -4.24 -4.44
CA LEU A 64 -3.75 -4.95 -3.23
C LEU A 64 -4.80 -5.95 -2.68
N LYS A 65 -5.95 -6.07 -3.34
CA LYS A 65 -7.14 -6.81 -2.88
C LYS A 65 -7.58 -6.41 -1.47
N ILE A 66 -7.30 -5.17 -1.10
CA ILE A 66 -7.80 -4.60 0.15
C ILE A 66 -9.17 -4.03 -0.22
N ASP A 67 -10.22 -4.57 0.40
CA ASP A 67 -11.55 -4.03 0.17
C ASP A 67 -11.52 -2.54 0.57
N PRO A 68 -11.86 -1.60 -0.32
CA PRO A 68 -11.84 -0.18 -0.01
C PRO A 68 -12.70 0.17 1.21
N GLU A 69 -13.72 -0.65 1.50
CA GLU A 69 -14.58 -0.55 2.68
C GLU A 69 -13.89 -1.09 3.96
N GLU A 70 -13.10 -2.17 3.88
CA GLU A 70 -12.22 -2.60 4.99
C GLU A 70 -11.09 -1.61 5.25
N ALA A 71 -10.47 -1.08 4.20
CA ALA A 71 -9.47 -0.02 4.31
C ALA A 71 -10.09 1.22 4.96
N SER A 72 -11.34 1.57 4.61
CA SER A 72 -12.11 2.64 5.26
C SER A 72 -12.34 2.38 6.75
N LYS A 73 -12.72 1.15 7.13
CA LYS A 73 -12.90 0.74 8.53
C LYS A 73 -11.58 0.74 9.33
N LEU A 74 -10.47 0.33 8.72
CA LEU A 74 -9.13 0.43 9.30
C LEU A 74 -8.71 1.89 9.51
N ARG A 75 -9.03 2.77 8.56
CA ARG A 75 -8.80 4.22 8.66
C ARG A 75 -9.61 4.87 9.79
N GLN A 76 -10.87 4.47 9.98
CA GLN A 76 -11.71 4.99 11.06
C GLN A 76 -11.36 4.44 12.46
N SER A 77 -10.78 3.25 12.54
CA SER A 77 -10.37 2.62 13.81
C SER A 77 -8.97 3.03 14.27
N SER A 78 -8.16 3.66 13.41
CA SER A 78 -6.82 4.14 13.76
C SER A 78 -6.85 5.61 14.22
N PRO A 79 -6.52 5.93 15.49
CA PRO A 79 -6.60 7.30 16.04
C PRO A 79 -5.59 8.27 15.42
N ARG A 80 -4.69 7.79 14.55
CA ARG A 80 -3.68 8.60 13.87
C ARG A 80 -4.24 9.42 12.71
N TRP A 81 -5.51 9.21 12.37
CA TRP A 81 -6.21 9.80 11.22
C TRP A 81 -7.40 10.71 11.61
N LYS A 82 -7.55 11.01 12.91
CA LYS A 82 -8.48 12.02 13.43
C LYS A 82 -7.80 13.38 13.60
#